data_AF-A0A6P5J7D3-F1
#
_entry.id   AF-A0A6P5J7D3-F1
#
_cell.length_a   1.000
_cell.length_b   1.000
_cell.length_c   1.000
_cell.angle_alpha   90.00
_cell.angle_beta   90.00
_cell.angle_gamma   90.00
#
_symmetry.space_group_name_H-M   'P 1'
#
loop_
_entity.id
_entity.type
_entity.pdbx_description
1 polymer ?
#
loop_
_entity_poly.entity_id
_entity_poly.type
_entity_poly.pdbx_seq_one_letter_code
_entity_poly.pdbx_strand_id
1 'polypeptide(L)'
;MENRNNVTEFVLRGLTQNPKVQKTLFVVFFIIYISTMVGNILIIITVIRSKSLRSPMYFFLAFLSFMDALYSTVIVPKMTLDMLHEKATISFQACMVQLFLEHLFGGAEVFLLVFMAYDRYIAICKPLHYLGIMRWRVCVLLLVASWIGGFMHSLLQLLFVVSLPFCGPNIIDHFACDMYPLLELSCTDTYIIGISVVANGGLMCTIIFLLLLISYGVILHSLKAQSLAGRQKALSTCISHITVVVFFFVPCIFLYDRPVYTFPIDKSLSVFYTIITPLLNPLIYTLRNIEMKNAMREIWK
;
A
#
# COMPACT_ATOMS: atom_id res chain seq x y z
N MET A 1 -38.36 5.33 -8.59
CA MET A 1 -38.28 5.68 -7.16
C MET A 1 -36.93 6.33 -6.95
N GLU A 2 -36.87 7.51 -6.34
CA GLU A 2 -35.60 8.18 -6.02
C GLU A 2 -34.76 7.26 -5.12
N ASN A 3 -33.55 6.91 -5.57
CA ASN A 3 -32.53 6.28 -4.72
C ASN A 3 -32.03 7.31 -3.70
N ARG A 4 -32.79 7.53 -2.63
CA ARG A 4 -32.37 8.40 -1.54
C ARG A 4 -31.42 7.63 -0.62
N ASN A 5 -30.15 8.02 -0.62
CA ASN A 5 -29.23 7.63 0.46
C ASN A 5 -29.74 8.29 1.74
N ASN A 6 -30.31 7.48 2.64
CA ASN A 6 -30.82 7.96 3.93
C ASN A 6 -29.71 8.07 4.99
N VAL A 7 -28.52 7.56 4.69
CA VAL A 7 -27.35 7.56 5.58
C VAL A 7 -26.47 8.78 5.31
N THR A 8 -26.30 9.63 6.32
CA THR A 8 -25.42 10.82 6.28
C THR A 8 -24.07 10.58 6.96
N GLU A 9 -24.00 9.62 7.88
CA GLU A 9 -22.81 9.25 8.64
C GLU A 9 -22.75 7.75 8.90
N PHE A 10 -21.53 7.23 9.04
CA PHE A 10 -21.23 5.86 9.43
C PHE A 10 -20.58 5.81 10.80
N VAL A 11 -20.82 4.72 11.52
CA VAL A 11 -20.17 4.37 12.79
C VAL A 11 -19.13 3.29 12.53
N LEU A 12 -17.87 3.57 12.81
CA LEU A 12 -16.76 2.62 12.67
C LEU A 12 -16.63 1.82 13.96
N ARG A 13 -16.67 0.49 13.88
CA ARG A 13 -16.51 -0.38 15.05
C ARG A 13 -15.06 -0.43 15.55
N GLY A 14 -14.09 -0.03 14.74
CA GLY A 14 -12.68 -0.02 15.14
C GLY A 14 -12.11 -1.43 15.37
N LEU A 15 -10.91 -1.51 15.96
CA LEU A 15 -10.19 -2.77 16.17
C LEU A 15 -10.73 -3.60 17.36
N THR A 16 -11.20 -2.94 18.41
CA THR A 16 -11.71 -3.59 19.62
C THR A 16 -12.73 -2.69 20.31
N GLN A 17 -13.63 -3.32 21.05
CA GLN A 17 -14.68 -2.66 21.84
C GLN A 17 -14.32 -2.57 23.34
N ASN A 18 -13.15 -3.08 23.75
CA ASN A 18 -12.70 -3.00 25.13
C ASN A 18 -11.97 -1.65 25.37
N PRO A 19 -12.50 -0.74 26.21
CA PRO A 19 -11.93 0.60 26.38
C PRO A 19 -10.51 0.61 26.94
N LYS A 20 -10.15 -0.38 27.78
CA LYS A 20 -8.78 -0.48 28.31
C LYS A 20 -7.80 -0.86 27.19
N VAL A 21 -8.20 -1.79 26.31
CA VAL A 21 -7.38 -2.21 25.18
C VAL A 21 -7.28 -1.08 24.15
N GLN A 22 -8.36 -0.34 23.89
CA GLN A 22 -8.34 0.83 23.00
C GLN A 22 -7.30 1.87 23.43
N LYS A 23 -7.23 2.21 24.73
CA LYS A 23 -6.22 3.16 25.25
C LYS A 23 -4.79 2.66 25.07
N THR A 24 -4.54 1.36 25.26
CA THR A 24 -3.22 0.78 24.99
C THR A 24 -2.89 0.82 23.50
N LEU A 25 -3.84 0.43 22.65
CA LEU A 25 -3.66 0.44 21.19
C LEU A 25 -3.46 1.85 20.65
N PHE A 26 -4.13 2.86 21.22
CA PHE A 26 -3.91 4.27 20.88
C PHE A 26 -2.43 4.64 20.99
N VAL A 27 -1.80 4.36 22.13
CA VAL A 27 -0.38 4.65 22.35
C VAL A 27 0.49 3.90 21.34
N VAL A 28 0.21 2.62 21.11
CA VAL A 28 0.97 1.78 20.16
C VAL A 28 0.88 2.32 18.73
N PHE A 29 -0.33 2.54 18.22
CA PHE A 29 -0.53 3.02 16.85
C PHE A 29 -0.07 4.47 16.66
N PHE A 30 -0.14 5.31 17.70
CA PHE A 30 0.44 6.65 17.65
C PHE A 30 1.96 6.60 17.49
N ILE A 31 2.66 5.77 18.27
CA ILE A 31 4.11 5.56 18.12
C ILE A 31 4.46 5.00 16.74
N ILE A 32 3.67 4.03 16.25
CA ILE A 32 3.85 3.47 14.91
C ILE A 32 3.69 4.57 13.86
N TYR A 33 2.65 5.39 13.93
CA TYR A 33 2.42 6.48 12.98
C TYR A 33 3.61 7.43 12.91
N ILE A 34 4.08 7.93 14.06
CA ILE A 34 5.23 8.82 14.12
C ILE A 34 6.49 8.14 13.55
N SER A 35 6.73 6.88 13.90
CA SER A 35 7.87 6.11 13.39
C SER A 35 7.81 5.92 11.86
N THR A 36 6.64 5.61 11.32
CA THR A 36 6.38 5.47 9.89
C THR A 36 6.62 6.80 9.16
N MET A 37 6.09 7.90 9.68
CA MET A 37 6.29 9.23 9.09
C MET A 37 7.76 9.64 9.10
N VAL A 38 8.44 9.50 10.24
CA VAL A 38 9.86 9.81 10.38
C VAL A 38 10.71 8.95 9.43
N GLY A 39 10.48 7.63 9.42
CA GLY A 39 11.25 6.72 8.56
C GLY A 39 11.12 7.03 7.07
N ASN A 40 9.89 7.27 6.60
CA ASN A 40 9.63 7.57 5.19
C ASN A 40 10.13 8.97 4.79
N ILE A 41 9.96 9.99 5.64
CA ILE A 41 10.52 11.33 5.40
C ILE A 41 12.05 11.28 5.36
N LEU A 42 12.69 10.52 6.25
CA LEU A 42 14.14 10.34 6.24
C LEU A 42 14.64 9.71 4.94
N ILE A 43 13.92 8.73 4.37
CA ILE A 43 14.25 8.17 3.06
C ILE A 43 14.22 9.26 1.98
N ILE A 44 13.11 10.01 1.92
CA ILE A 44 12.93 11.06 0.91
C ILE A 44 14.06 12.09 1.00
N ILE A 45 14.35 12.59 2.20
CA ILE A 45 15.45 13.54 2.44
C ILE A 45 16.78 12.94 2.02
N THR A 46 17.04 11.67 2.37
CA THR A 46 18.30 11.00 2.06
C THR A 46 18.52 10.87 0.56
N VAL A 47 17.49 10.46 -0.19
CA VAL A 47 17.56 10.34 -1.65
C VAL A 47 17.76 11.70 -2.31
N ILE A 48 17.05 12.74 -1.87
CA ILE A 48 17.17 14.09 -2.44
C ILE A 48 18.54 14.70 -2.18
N ARG A 49 19.09 14.52 -0.98
CA ARG A 49 20.35 15.16 -0.56
C ARG A 49 21.59 14.39 -1.01
N SER A 50 21.49 13.08 -1.15
CA SER A 50 22.66 12.26 -1.46
C SER A 50 23.00 12.26 -2.95
N LYS A 51 24.23 12.67 -3.27
CA LYS A 51 24.78 12.55 -4.63
C LYS A 51 25.02 11.08 -5.04
N SER A 52 25.18 10.16 -4.07
CA SER A 52 25.44 8.75 -4.34
C SER A 52 24.19 7.94 -4.67
N LEU A 53 22.98 8.47 -4.40
CA LEU A 53 21.70 7.77 -4.58
C LEU A 53 20.94 8.21 -5.84
N ARG A 54 21.65 8.38 -6.98
CA ARG A 54 21.05 8.88 -8.23
C ARG A 54 20.50 7.79 -9.17
N SER A 55 20.38 6.55 -8.71
CA SER A 55 19.84 5.46 -9.53
C SER A 55 18.31 5.48 -9.59
N PRO A 56 17.70 4.96 -10.68
CA PRO A 56 16.26 4.76 -10.80
C PRO A 56 15.61 4.06 -9.59
N MET A 57 16.29 3.07 -9.01
CA MET A 57 15.81 2.37 -7.81
C MET A 57 15.53 3.33 -6.65
N TYR A 58 16.45 4.25 -6.35
CA TYR A 58 16.28 5.20 -5.23
C TYR A 58 15.24 6.27 -5.55
N PHE A 59 15.10 6.65 -6.82
CA PHE A 59 14.01 7.50 -7.27
C PHE A 59 12.65 6.86 -6.95
N PHE A 60 12.42 5.62 -7.38
CA PHE A 60 11.16 4.93 -7.06
C PHE A 60 10.98 4.71 -5.56
N LEU A 61 12.05 4.42 -4.82
CA LEU A 61 11.98 4.27 -3.37
C LEU A 61 11.53 5.55 -2.65
N ALA A 62 11.99 6.73 -3.09
CA ALA A 62 11.54 8.00 -2.53
C ALA A 62 10.03 8.23 -2.78
N PHE A 63 9.55 7.88 -3.98
CA PHE A 63 8.11 7.95 -4.27
C PHE A 63 7.30 6.91 -3.49
N LEU A 64 7.81 5.69 -3.31
CA LEU A 64 7.18 4.68 -2.47
C LEU A 64 7.04 5.20 -1.04
N SER A 65 8.11 5.80 -0.49
CA SER A 65 8.09 6.38 0.86
C SER A 65 7.10 7.55 0.98
N PHE A 66 6.97 8.36 -0.09
CA PHE A 66 5.98 9.43 -0.15
C PHE A 66 4.55 8.87 -0.13
N MET A 67 4.27 7.82 -0.89
CA MET A 67 2.98 7.13 -0.88
C MET A 67 2.67 6.52 0.48
N ASP A 68 3.62 5.82 1.08
CA ASP A 68 3.50 5.21 2.40
C ASP A 68 3.09 6.24 3.47
N ALA A 69 3.71 7.43 3.44
CA ALA A 69 3.41 8.52 4.36
C ALA A 69 2.00 9.09 4.15
N LEU A 70 1.58 9.28 2.89
CA LEU A 70 0.23 9.74 2.56
C LEU A 70 -0.81 8.70 2.95
N TYR A 71 -0.59 7.44 2.58
CA TYR A 71 -1.50 6.35 2.85
C TYR A 71 -1.70 6.14 4.36
N SER A 72 -0.60 6.14 5.13
CA SER A 72 -0.65 6.10 6.59
C SER A 72 -1.42 7.28 7.18
N THR A 73 -1.30 8.47 6.60
CA THR A 73 -1.98 9.69 7.06
C THR A 73 -3.49 9.67 6.78
N VAL A 74 -3.94 8.97 5.74
CA VAL A 74 -5.37 8.81 5.42
C VAL A 74 -6.10 7.93 6.45
N ILE A 75 -5.40 6.93 6.99
CA ILE A 75 -6.02 5.89 7.82
C ILE A 75 -5.70 6.06 9.31
N VAL A 76 -4.41 6.13 9.66
CA VAL A 76 -3.95 5.97 11.04
C VAL A 76 -4.36 7.11 11.98
N PRO A 77 -4.30 8.40 11.59
CA PRO A 77 -4.74 9.50 12.45
C PRO A 77 -6.21 9.39 12.86
N LYS A 78 -7.11 9.09 11.90
CA LYS A 78 -8.54 8.93 12.21
C LYS A 78 -8.76 7.71 13.09
N MET A 79 -8.16 6.57 12.72
CA MET A 79 -8.25 5.33 13.50
C MET A 79 -7.77 5.51 14.95
N THR A 80 -6.65 6.21 15.15
CA THR A 80 -6.09 6.44 16.49
C THR A 80 -6.96 7.39 17.32
N LEU A 81 -7.43 8.49 16.73
CA LEU A 81 -8.35 9.40 17.42
C LEU A 81 -9.67 8.71 17.80
N ASP A 82 -10.16 7.81 16.97
CA ASP A 82 -11.38 7.04 17.22
C ASP A 82 -11.26 6.09 18.42
N MET A 83 -10.05 5.67 18.81
CA MET A 83 -9.82 4.87 20.02
C MET A 83 -9.96 5.67 21.32
N LEU A 84 -9.97 7.01 21.25
CA LEU A 84 -10.15 7.88 22.40
C LEU A 84 -11.60 8.32 22.61
N HIS A 85 -12.45 8.17 21.58
CA HIS A 85 -13.84 8.61 21.61
C HIS A 85 -14.79 7.44 21.91
N GLU A 86 -15.89 7.73 22.59
CA GLU A 86 -16.95 6.74 22.84
C GLU A 86 -17.68 6.31 21.56
N LYS A 87 -17.73 7.21 20.56
CA LYS A 87 -18.33 6.98 19.25
C LYS A 87 -17.38 7.42 18.15
N ALA A 88 -16.93 6.46 17.35
CA ALA A 88 -16.13 6.69 16.17
C ALA A 88 -17.06 6.88 14.96
N THR A 89 -17.38 8.13 14.60
CA THR A 89 -18.22 8.44 13.43
C THR A 89 -17.41 9.04 12.30
N ILE A 90 -17.88 8.82 11.07
CA ILE A 90 -17.32 9.42 9.84
C ILE A 90 -18.49 9.82 8.93
N SER A 91 -18.46 11.04 8.39
CA SER A 91 -19.51 11.46 7.45
C SER A 91 -19.43 10.64 6.16
N PHE A 92 -20.55 10.50 5.45
CA PHE A 92 -20.60 9.79 4.17
C PHE A 92 -19.53 10.33 3.20
N GLN A 93 -19.42 11.66 3.07
CA GLN A 93 -18.42 12.29 2.20
C GLN A 93 -16.99 11.99 2.64
N ALA A 94 -16.69 12.07 3.94
CA ALA A 94 -15.36 11.74 4.44
C ALA A 94 -15.01 10.26 4.23
N CYS A 95 -15.99 9.36 4.34
CA CYS A 95 -15.85 7.93 4.05
C CYS A 95 -15.52 7.67 2.59
N MET A 96 -16.22 8.34 1.65
CA MET A 96 -15.92 8.24 0.22
C MET A 96 -14.54 8.79 -0.15
N VAL A 97 -14.14 9.90 0.48
CA VAL A 97 -12.79 10.47 0.29
C VAL A 97 -11.73 9.54 0.86
N GLN A 98 -11.95 8.96 2.05
CA GLN A 98 -11.04 7.99 2.65
C GLN A 98 -10.86 6.77 1.74
N LEU A 99 -11.96 6.18 1.28
CA LEU A 99 -11.96 5.03 0.38
C LEU A 99 -11.20 5.34 -0.92
N PHE A 100 -11.46 6.50 -1.53
CA PHE A 100 -10.78 6.92 -2.74
C PHE A 100 -9.28 7.10 -2.54
N LEU A 101 -8.86 7.79 -1.47
CA LEU A 101 -7.44 8.02 -1.20
C LEU A 101 -6.70 6.72 -0.86
N GLU A 102 -7.34 5.84 -0.09
CA GLU A 102 -6.82 4.50 0.23
C GLU A 102 -6.52 3.69 -1.05
N HIS A 103 -7.51 3.57 -1.94
CA HIS A 103 -7.35 2.83 -3.19
C HIS A 103 -6.41 3.54 -4.18
N LEU A 104 -6.32 4.88 -4.14
CA LEU A 104 -5.41 5.64 -4.99
C LEU A 104 -3.96 5.33 -4.63
N PHE A 105 -3.61 5.45 -3.35
CA PHE A 105 -2.25 5.25 -2.88
C PHE A 105 -1.87 3.77 -2.90
N GLY A 106 -2.74 2.87 -2.42
CA GLY A 106 -2.51 1.42 -2.50
C GLY A 106 -2.41 0.93 -3.95
N GLY A 107 -3.28 1.40 -4.84
CA GLY A 107 -3.22 1.07 -6.26
C GLY A 107 -1.95 1.61 -6.93
N ALA A 108 -1.57 2.85 -6.67
CA ALA A 108 -0.33 3.42 -7.20
C ALA A 108 0.92 2.69 -6.69
N GLU A 109 0.92 2.27 -5.42
CA GLU A 109 1.98 1.46 -4.82
C GLU A 109 2.16 0.12 -5.54
N VAL A 110 1.06 -0.59 -5.85
CA VAL A 110 1.11 -1.85 -6.62
C VAL A 110 1.85 -1.68 -7.94
N PHE A 111 1.50 -0.66 -8.73
CA PHE A 111 2.18 -0.39 -9.99
C PHE A 111 3.65 0.01 -9.79
N LEU A 112 3.94 0.78 -8.74
CA LEU A 112 5.30 1.21 -8.42
C LEU A 112 6.19 0.01 -8.05
N LEU A 113 5.69 -0.95 -7.27
CA LEU A 113 6.38 -2.20 -6.94
C LEU A 113 6.68 -3.04 -8.19
N VAL A 114 5.78 -3.06 -9.16
CA VAL A 114 6.03 -3.71 -10.47
C VAL A 114 7.17 -3.01 -11.21
N PHE A 115 7.17 -1.68 -11.26
CA PHE A 115 8.22 -0.93 -11.95
C PHE A 115 9.58 -1.01 -11.24
N MET A 116 9.59 -1.10 -9.90
CA MET A 116 10.81 -1.39 -9.13
C MET A 116 11.36 -2.79 -9.43
N ALA A 117 10.49 -3.81 -9.56
CA ALA A 117 10.93 -5.14 -9.99
C ALA A 117 11.43 -5.15 -11.44
N TYR A 118 10.78 -4.39 -12.33
CA TYR A 118 11.21 -4.20 -13.71
C TYR A 118 12.60 -3.55 -13.81
N ASP A 119 12.84 -2.48 -13.05
CA ASP A 119 14.16 -1.83 -12.94
C ASP A 119 15.25 -2.84 -12.60
N ARG A 120 15.01 -3.66 -11.56
CA ARG A 120 15.95 -4.69 -11.10
C ARG A 120 16.18 -5.78 -12.12
N TYR A 121 15.12 -6.21 -12.79
CA TYR A 121 15.20 -7.18 -13.88
C TYR A 121 16.12 -6.65 -15.00
N ILE A 122 15.91 -5.42 -15.46
CA ILE A 122 16.76 -4.84 -16.51
C ILE A 122 18.19 -4.64 -16.02
N ALA A 123 18.39 -4.20 -14.78
CA ALA A 123 19.72 -3.99 -14.19
C ALA A 123 20.55 -5.29 -14.13
N ILE A 124 19.92 -6.42 -13.81
CA ILE A 124 20.60 -7.70 -13.58
C ILE A 124 20.65 -8.55 -14.86
N CYS A 125 19.53 -8.67 -15.56
CA CYS A 125 19.41 -9.56 -16.72
C CYS A 125 19.85 -8.89 -18.03
N LYS A 126 19.87 -7.55 -18.10
CA LYS A 126 20.28 -6.79 -19.30
C LYS A 126 21.23 -5.63 -18.97
N PRO A 127 22.36 -5.87 -18.28
CA PRO A 127 23.23 -4.81 -17.76
C PRO A 127 23.77 -3.86 -18.83
N LEU A 128 24.13 -4.39 -20.03
CA LEU A 128 24.65 -3.57 -21.15
C LEU A 128 23.64 -2.57 -21.71
N HIS A 129 22.34 -2.83 -21.54
CA HIS A 129 21.27 -1.97 -22.05
C HIS A 129 20.60 -1.14 -20.95
N TYR A 130 20.99 -1.33 -19.69
CA TYR A 130 20.31 -0.74 -18.53
C TYR A 130 20.20 0.79 -18.62
N LEU A 131 21.33 1.46 -18.89
CA LEU A 131 21.37 2.93 -18.97
C LEU A 131 20.55 3.50 -20.14
N GLY A 132 20.36 2.73 -21.21
CA GLY A 132 19.53 3.12 -22.35
C GLY A 132 18.03 2.94 -22.07
N ILE A 133 17.66 1.84 -21.41
CA ILE A 133 16.27 1.49 -21.09
C ILE A 133 15.76 2.30 -19.90
N MET A 134 16.45 2.24 -18.76
CA MET A 134 16.06 2.89 -17.49
C MET A 134 16.62 4.32 -17.37
N ARG A 135 16.47 5.12 -18.44
CA ARG A 135 16.82 6.53 -18.42
C ARG A 135 15.81 7.35 -17.62
N TRP A 136 16.21 8.53 -17.13
CA TRP A 136 15.38 9.39 -16.27
C TRP A 136 13.97 9.66 -16.81
N ARG A 137 13.86 9.93 -18.13
CA ARG A 137 12.55 10.15 -18.79
C ARG A 137 11.63 8.94 -18.65
N VAL A 138 12.17 7.73 -18.78
CA VAL A 138 11.40 6.48 -18.62
C VAL A 138 10.97 6.32 -17.17
N CYS A 139 11.84 6.60 -16.21
CA CYS A 139 11.49 6.54 -14.78
C CYS A 139 10.33 7.48 -14.43
N VAL A 140 10.34 8.70 -14.96
CA VAL A 140 9.24 9.66 -14.78
C VAL A 140 7.96 9.17 -15.45
N LEU A 141 8.03 8.61 -16.66
CA LEU A 141 6.86 8.04 -17.34
C LEU A 141 6.26 6.86 -16.56
N LEU A 142 7.09 5.97 -16.02
CA LEU A 142 6.65 4.85 -15.20
C LEU A 142 5.97 5.33 -13.92
N LEU A 143 6.52 6.38 -13.27
CA LEU A 143 5.88 7.00 -12.12
C LEU A 143 4.51 7.61 -12.49
N VAL A 144 4.43 8.36 -13.58
CA VAL A 144 3.14 8.93 -14.03
C VAL A 144 2.14 7.80 -14.33
N ALA A 145 2.59 6.71 -14.95
CA ALA A 145 1.76 5.54 -15.21
C ALA A 145 1.27 4.89 -13.91
N SER A 146 2.08 4.83 -12.84
CA SER A 146 1.64 4.27 -11.56
C SER A 146 0.54 5.11 -10.92
N TRP A 147 0.65 6.44 -10.98
CA TRP A 147 -0.39 7.36 -10.51
C TRP A 147 -1.68 7.24 -11.33
N ILE A 148 -1.58 7.19 -12.66
CA ILE A 148 -2.75 7.02 -13.53
C ILE A 148 -3.43 5.68 -13.24
N GLY A 149 -2.66 4.60 -13.11
CA GLY A 149 -3.18 3.28 -12.77
C GLY A 149 -3.91 3.27 -11.42
N GLY A 150 -3.29 3.83 -10.36
CA GLY A 150 -3.92 3.97 -9.05
C GLY A 150 -5.19 4.83 -9.08
N PHE A 151 -5.17 5.92 -9.84
CA PHE A 151 -6.34 6.80 -10.00
C PHE A 151 -7.49 6.10 -10.73
N MET A 152 -7.21 5.38 -11.82
CA MET A 152 -8.23 4.60 -12.53
C MET A 152 -8.81 3.50 -11.65
N HIS A 153 -7.95 2.78 -10.91
CA HIS A 153 -8.37 1.76 -9.96
C HIS A 153 -9.30 2.36 -8.88
N SER A 154 -8.88 3.45 -8.25
CA SER A 154 -9.65 4.12 -7.21
C SER A 154 -10.96 4.73 -7.72
N LEU A 155 -10.93 5.36 -8.89
CA LEU A 155 -12.14 5.92 -9.51
C LEU A 155 -13.17 4.83 -9.77
N LEU A 156 -12.75 3.66 -10.27
CA LEU A 156 -13.64 2.53 -10.52
C LEU A 156 -14.29 2.04 -9.22
N GLN A 157 -13.49 1.88 -8.15
CA GLN A 157 -14.00 1.47 -6.83
C GLN A 157 -14.99 2.49 -6.27
N LEU A 158 -14.65 3.78 -6.35
CA LEU A 158 -15.53 4.85 -5.90
C LEU A 158 -16.85 4.86 -6.67
N LEU A 159 -16.81 4.74 -8.00
CA LEU A 159 -18.01 4.70 -8.85
C LEU A 159 -18.95 3.56 -8.48
N PHE A 160 -18.41 2.39 -8.15
CA PHE A 160 -19.22 1.27 -7.66
C PHE A 160 -19.93 1.61 -6.36
N VAL A 161 -19.23 2.20 -5.40
CA VAL A 161 -19.79 2.49 -4.07
C VAL A 161 -20.79 3.64 -4.10
N VAL A 162 -20.51 4.75 -4.80
CA VAL A 162 -21.44 5.89 -4.83
C VAL A 162 -22.73 5.60 -5.58
N SER A 163 -22.74 4.57 -6.44
CA SER A 163 -23.92 4.12 -7.16
C SER A 163 -24.87 3.27 -6.29
N LEU A 164 -24.42 2.84 -5.10
CA LEU A 164 -25.21 1.99 -4.22
C LEU A 164 -26.17 2.80 -3.34
N PRO A 165 -27.41 2.31 -3.14
CA PRO A 165 -28.32 2.87 -2.16
C PRO A 165 -27.97 2.38 -0.74
N PHE A 166 -27.66 3.32 0.15
CA PHE A 166 -27.48 3.09 1.58
C PHE A 166 -28.75 3.48 2.35
N CYS A 167 -29.49 2.48 2.84
CA CYS A 167 -30.77 2.67 3.55
C CYS A 167 -30.73 2.16 5.01
N GLY A 168 -29.55 1.76 5.50
CA GLY A 168 -29.31 1.32 6.87
C GLY A 168 -29.01 -0.19 6.96
N PRO A 169 -28.32 -0.68 8.01
CA PRO A 169 -27.69 0.04 9.11
C PRO A 169 -26.50 0.92 8.66
N ASN A 170 -26.00 1.79 9.54
CA ASN A 170 -24.85 2.65 9.26
C ASN A 170 -23.58 2.25 10.02
N ILE A 171 -23.50 0.99 10.48
CA ILE A 171 -22.39 0.49 11.29
C ILE A 171 -21.45 -0.32 10.40
N ILE A 172 -20.21 0.15 10.27
CA ILE A 172 -19.14 -0.53 9.54
C ILE A 172 -18.34 -1.35 10.56
N ASP A 173 -18.31 -2.68 10.42
CA ASP A 173 -17.47 -3.55 11.27
C ASP A 173 -15.98 -3.53 10.85
N HIS A 174 -15.44 -2.32 10.74
CA HIS A 174 -14.05 -2.05 10.35
C HIS A 174 -13.56 -0.78 11.04
N PHE A 175 -12.26 -0.51 10.97
CA PHE A 175 -11.65 0.69 11.55
C PHE A 175 -11.47 1.85 10.54
N ALA A 176 -11.80 1.59 9.28
CA ALA A 176 -11.75 2.53 8.15
C ALA A 176 -12.83 2.13 7.13
N CYS A 177 -13.13 3.04 6.20
CA CYS A 177 -14.05 2.79 5.09
C CYS A 177 -13.41 1.94 3.98
N ASP A 178 -13.86 0.71 3.85
CA ASP A 178 -13.37 -0.26 2.84
C ASP A 178 -14.55 -0.83 2.02
N MET A 179 -14.25 -1.39 0.86
CA MET A 179 -15.21 -1.86 -0.13
C MET A 179 -16.18 -2.90 0.44
N TYR A 180 -15.67 -3.97 1.06
CA TYR A 180 -16.53 -5.08 1.50
C TYR A 180 -17.50 -4.68 2.62
N PRO A 181 -17.07 -4.00 3.70
CA PRO A 181 -18.02 -3.48 4.68
C PRO A 181 -19.06 -2.52 4.08
N LEU A 182 -18.70 -1.70 3.09
CA LEU A 182 -19.65 -0.81 2.44
C LEU A 182 -20.66 -1.57 1.56
N LEU A 183 -20.22 -2.60 0.84
CA LEU A 183 -21.12 -3.43 0.04
C LEU A 183 -22.17 -4.15 0.91
N GLU A 184 -21.76 -4.68 2.07
CA GLU A 184 -22.68 -5.33 3.02
C GLU A 184 -23.77 -4.39 3.57
N LEU A 185 -23.53 -3.09 3.59
CA LEU A 185 -24.49 -2.09 4.11
C LEU A 185 -25.47 -1.58 3.05
N SER A 186 -25.30 -1.95 1.79
CA SER A 186 -26.23 -1.54 0.74
C SER A 186 -27.52 -2.36 0.77
N CYS A 187 -28.62 -1.78 0.30
CA CYS A 187 -29.93 -2.44 0.29
C CYS A 187 -30.23 -3.24 -0.97
N THR A 188 -29.24 -3.35 -1.86
CA THR A 188 -29.37 -4.01 -3.17
C THR A 188 -28.44 -5.20 -3.24
N ASP A 189 -28.73 -6.13 -4.14
CA ASP A 189 -27.81 -7.23 -4.42
C ASP A 189 -26.48 -6.68 -4.96
N THR A 190 -25.40 -6.87 -4.19
CA THR A 190 -24.05 -6.45 -4.54
C THR A 190 -23.25 -7.52 -5.27
N TYR A 191 -23.85 -8.65 -5.65
CA TYR A 191 -23.12 -9.78 -6.24
C TYR A 191 -22.26 -9.39 -7.45
N ILE A 192 -22.81 -8.65 -8.40
CA ILE A 192 -22.09 -8.21 -9.62
C ILE A 192 -20.96 -7.23 -9.29
N ILE A 193 -21.19 -6.31 -8.35
CA ILE A 193 -20.17 -5.37 -7.89
C ILE A 193 -19.08 -6.15 -7.13
N GLY A 194 -19.46 -7.11 -6.29
CA GLY A 194 -18.57 -8.01 -5.59
C GLY A 194 -17.62 -8.75 -6.53
N ILE A 195 -18.15 -9.36 -7.60
CA ILE A 195 -17.32 -9.98 -8.65
C ILE A 195 -16.37 -8.96 -9.27
N SER A 196 -16.83 -7.74 -9.51
CA SER A 196 -16.00 -6.67 -10.07
C SER A 196 -14.87 -6.27 -9.11
N VAL A 197 -15.12 -6.23 -7.79
CA VAL A 197 -14.09 -5.99 -6.77
C VAL A 197 -13.09 -7.14 -6.71
N VAL A 198 -13.56 -8.39 -6.79
CA VAL A 198 -12.67 -9.56 -6.86
C VAL A 198 -11.79 -9.49 -8.12
N ALA A 199 -12.36 -9.17 -9.28
CA ALA A 199 -11.61 -9.08 -10.52
C ALA A 199 -10.60 -7.91 -10.53
N ASN A 200 -11.01 -6.73 -10.04
CA ASN A 200 -10.21 -5.50 -10.09
C ASN A 200 -9.21 -5.36 -8.92
N GLY A 201 -9.51 -5.98 -7.78
CA GLY A 201 -8.67 -5.99 -6.58
C GLY A 201 -7.93 -7.31 -6.43
N GLY A 202 -8.64 -8.37 -6.02
CA GLY A 202 -8.06 -9.67 -5.70
C GLY A 202 -7.28 -10.32 -6.84
N LEU A 203 -7.95 -10.58 -7.97
CA LEU A 203 -7.36 -11.27 -9.12
C LEU A 203 -6.23 -10.47 -9.73
N MET A 204 -6.36 -9.14 -9.76
CA MET A 204 -5.32 -8.22 -10.19
C MET A 204 -4.08 -8.32 -9.27
N CYS A 205 -4.28 -8.26 -7.94
CA CYS A 205 -3.22 -8.50 -6.95
C CYS A 205 -2.56 -9.87 -7.17
N THR A 206 -3.34 -10.93 -7.39
CA THR A 206 -2.85 -12.31 -7.62
C THR A 206 -2.01 -12.42 -8.88
N ILE A 207 -2.48 -11.89 -10.02
CA ILE A 207 -1.74 -11.91 -11.29
C ILE A 207 -0.42 -11.16 -11.12
N ILE A 208 -0.44 -9.97 -10.53
CA ILE A 208 0.78 -9.18 -10.33
C ILE A 208 1.76 -9.89 -9.40
N PHE A 209 1.27 -10.47 -8.30
CA PHE A 209 2.10 -11.21 -7.37
C PHE A 209 2.82 -12.39 -8.05
N LEU A 210 2.10 -13.17 -8.87
CA LEU A 210 2.69 -14.27 -9.63
C LEU A 210 3.74 -13.77 -10.66
N LEU A 211 3.44 -12.69 -11.38
CA LEU A 211 4.39 -12.08 -12.32
C LEU A 211 5.66 -11.61 -11.61
N LEU A 212 5.54 -11.03 -10.41
CA LEU A 212 6.67 -10.62 -9.59
C LEU A 212 7.49 -11.84 -9.15
N LEU A 213 6.86 -12.91 -8.66
CA LEU A 213 7.57 -14.14 -8.28
C LEU A 213 8.33 -14.76 -9.47
N ILE A 214 7.72 -14.81 -10.65
CA ILE A 214 8.36 -15.31 -11.87
C ILE A 214 9.57 -14.43 -12.22
N SER A 215 9.40 -13.10 -12.22
CA SER A 215 10.49 -12.15 -12.48
C SER A 215 11.67 -12.36 -11.52
N TYR A 216 11.39 -12.52 -10.22
CA TYR A 216 12.42 -12.79 -9.23
C TYR A 216 13.06 -14.18 -9.39
N GLY A 217 12.31 -15.19 -9.83
CA GLY A 217 12.86 -16.49 -10.20
C GLY A 217 13.90 -16.37 -11.32
N VAL A 218 13.59 -15.60 -12.36
CA VAL A 218 14.53 -15.32 -13.46
C VAL A 218 15.74 -14.53 -12.97
N ILE A 219 15.54 -13.49 -12.16
CA ILE A 219 16.63 -12.70 -11.57
C ILE A 219 17.57 -13.61 -10.76
N LEU A 220 17.03 -14.41 -9.85
CA LEU A 220 17.81 -15.32 -9.01
C LEU A 220 18.58 -16.35 -9.84
N HIS A 221 18.00 -16.82 -10.95
CA HIS A 221 18.70 -17.68 -11.89
C HIS A 221 19.87 -16.97 -12.57
N SER A 222 19.66 -15.75 -13.09
CA SER A 222 20.71 -14.93 -13.72
C SER A 222 21.84 -14.57 -12.77
N LEU A 223 21.57 -14.43 -11.46
CA LEU A 223 22.59 -14.15 -10.45
C LEU A 223 23.62 -15.27 -10.27
N LYS A 224 23.35 -16.50 -10.73
CA LYS A 224 24.33 -17.59 -10.70
C LYS A 224 25.56 -17.31 -11.58
N ALA A 225 25.42 -16.47 -12.59
CA ALA A 225 26.49 -16.11 -13.52
C ALA A 225 27.31 -14.87 -13.08
N GLN A 226 26.96 -14.24 -11.94
CA GLN A 226 27.59 -13.02 -11.45
C GLN A 226 28.72 -13.29 -10.46
N SER A 227 29.62 -12.33 -10.28
CA SER A 227 30.67 -12.39 -9.25
C SER A 227 30.07 -12.46 -7.83
N LEU A 228 30.82 -13.02 -6.87
CA LEU A 228 30.34 -13.19 -5.48
C LEU A 228 29.87 -11.86 -4.87
N ALA A 229 30.63 -10.78 -5.08
CA ALA A 229 30.29 -9.44 -4.58
C ALA A 229 29.02 -8.88 -5.26
N GLY A 230 28.90 -9.04 -6.59
CA GLY A 230 27.71 -8.62 -7.33
C GLY A 230 26.45 -9.39 -6.91
N ARG A 231 26.60 -10.70 -6.66
CA ARG A 231 25.54 -11.58 -6.18
C ARG A 231 25.06 -11.20 -4.78
N GLN A 232 25.97 -10.94 -3.84
CA GLN A 232 25.59 -10.51 -2.48
C GLN A 232 24.84 -9.17 -2.49
N LYS A 233 25.30 -8.20 -3.30
CA LYS A 233 24.64 -6.90 -3.46
C LYS A 233 23.22 -7.07 -4.02
N ALA A 234 23.08 -7.82 -5.11
CA ALA A 234 21.78 -8.04 -5.74
C ALA A 234 20.81 -8.86 -4.87
N LEU A 235 21.31 -9.85 -4.13
CA LEU A 235 20.48 -10.62 -3.19
C LEU A 235 19.92 -9.74 -2.08
N SER A 236 20.72 -8.85 -1.48
CA SER A 236 20.24 -7.97 -0.42
C SER A 236 19.09 -7.06 -0.89
N THR A 237 19.22 -6.47 -2.08
CA THR A 237 18.16 -5.61 -2.64
C THR A 237 16.94 -6.44 -3.05
N CYS A 238 17.13 -7.58 -3.73
CA CYS A 238 16.06 -8.48 -4.16
C CYS A 238 15.23 -9.00 -2.99
N ILE A 239 15.88 -9.57 -1.97
CA ILE A 239 15.20 -10.10 -0.77
C ILE A 239 14.38 -9.01 -0.09
N SER A 240 14.93 -7.80 0.02
CA SER A 240 14.24 -6.65 0.62
C SER A 240 12.90 -6.37 -0.08
N HIS A 241 12.89 -6.30 -1.41
CA HIS A 241 11.64 -6.06 -2.15
C HIS A 241 10.72 -7.28 -2.20
N ILE A 242 11.25 -8.50 -2.28
CA ILE A 242 10.40 -9.71 -2.18
C ILE A 242 9.67 -9.70 -0.84
N THR A 243 10.35 -9.30 0.23
CA THR A 243 9.75 -9.20 1.56
C THR A 243 8.59 -8.20 1.57
N VAL A 244 8.80 -6.99 1.03
CA VAL A 244 7.74 -5.97 0.90
C VAL A 244 6.57 -6.46 0.03
N VAL A 245 6.87 -7.07 -1.11
CA VAL A 245 5.86 -7.63 -2.02
C VAL A 245 5.03 -8.70 -1.32
N VAL A 246 5.64 -9.61 -0.57
CA VAL A 246 4.90 -10.64 0.17
C VAL A 246 4.02 -10.01 1.25
N PHE A 247 4.55 -9.06 2.04
CA PHE A 247 3.79 -8.39 3.08
C PHE A 247 2.63 -7.54 2.55
N PHE A 248 2.75 -6.99 1.35
CA PHE A 248 1.70 -6.20 0.72
C PHE A 248 0.64 -7.08 0.03
N PHE A 249 1.08 -7.96 -0.87
CA PHE A 249 0.15 -8.69 -1.75
C PHE A 249 -0.56 -9.84 -1.05
N VAL A 250 0.08 -10.56 -0.12
CA VAL A 250 -0.59 -11.70 0.53
C VAL A 250 -1.84 -11.27 1.29
N PRO A 251 -1.81 -10.23 2.16
CA PRO A 251 -3.03 -9.71 2.77
C PRO A 251 -4.05 -9.18 1.76
N CYS A 252 -3.63 -8.47 0.69
CA CYS A 252 -4.52 -8.00 -0.39
C CYS A 252 -5.31 -9.16 -0.99
N ILE A 253 -4.62 -10.22 -1.38
CA ILE A 253 -5.19 -11.41 -2.01
C ILE A 253 -6.19 -12.07 -1.06
N PHE A 254 -5.79 -12.33 0.18
CA PHE A 254 -6.70 -12.96 1.16
C PHE A 254 -7.96 -12.15 1.44
N LEU A 255 -7.87 -10.82 1.40
CA LEU A 255 -9.00 -9.94 1.66
C LEU A 255 -9.91 -9.85 0.43
N TYR A 256 -9.36 -9.72 -0.78
CA TYR A 256 -10.14 -9.38 -1.99
C TYR A 256 -10.40 -10.54 -2.98
N ASP A 257 -9.84 -11.74 -2.81
CA ASP A 257 -10.11 -12.92 -3.69
C ASP A 257 -11.32 -13.77 -3.25
N ARG A 258 -12.22 -13.21 -2.44
CA ARG A 258 -13.34 -13.93 -1.85
C ARG A 258 -14.68 -13.22 -2.11
N PRO A 259 -15.82 -13.90 -1.96
CA PRO A 259 -17.13 -13.25 -2.05
C PRO A 259 -17.29 -12.11 -1.04
N VAL A 260 -18.24 -11.21 -1.30
CA VAL A 260 -18.57 -10.07 -0.42
C VAL A 260 -19.03 -10.58 0.93
N TYR A 261 -18.09 -10.70 1.86
CA TYR A 261 -18.31 -11.11 3.23
C TYR A 261 -17.20 -10.56 4.14
N THR A 262 -17.57 -10.03 5.29
CA THR A 262 -16.65 -9.56 6.31
C THR A 262 -16.33 -10.65 7.34
N PHE A 263 -15.04 -10.87 7.59
CA PHE A 263 -14.55 -11.84 8.56
C PHE A 263 -13.84 -11.13 9.73
N PRO A 264 -13.83 -11.72 10.93
CA PRO A 264 -13.13 -11.14 12.08
C PRO A 264 -11.63 -10.90 11.84
N ILE A 265 -11.00 -11.66 10.94
CA ILE A 265 -9.57 -11.54 10.61
C ILE A 265 -9.26 -10.32 9.72
N ASP A 266 -10.26 -9.72 9.06
CA ASP A 266 -10.06 -8.66 8.06
C ASP A 266 -9.37 -7.45 8.65
N LYS A 267 -9.81 -7.04 9.84
CA LYS A 267 -9.19 -5.92 10.55
C LYS A 267 -7.71 -6.17 10.80
N SER A 268 -7.34 -7.40 11.15
CA SER A 268 -5.94 -7.77 11.36
C SER A 268 -5.16 -7.73 10.05
N LEU A 269 -5.71 -8.26 8.95
CA LEU A 269 -5.09 -8.21 7.63
C LEU A 269 -4.93 -6.77 7.15
N SER A 270 -5.94 -5.93 7.34
CA SER A 270 -5.92 -4.50 7.04
C SER A 270 -4.85 -3.77 7.83
N VAL A 271 -4.66 -4.08 9.12
CA VAL A 271 -3.52 -3.54 9.89
C VAL A 271 -2.18 -3.91 9.27
N PHE A 272 -2.02 -5.14 8.75
CA PHE A 272 -0.75 -5.55 8.13
C PHE A 272 -0.42 -4.72 6.89
N TYR A 273 -1.32 -4.60 5.91
CA TYR A 273 -0.98 -3.90 4.67
C TYR A 273 -1.07 -2.37 4.80
N THR A 274 -1.95 -1.81 5.65
CA THR A 274 -2.10 -0.34 5.81
C THR A 274 -1.15 0.29 6.82
N ILE A 275 -0.67 -0.48 7.82
CA ILE A 275 0.12 0.07 8.94
C ILE A 275 1.50 -0.58 9.03
N ILE A 276 1.55 -1.91 9.03
CA ILE A 276 2.81 -2.64 9.26
C ILE A 276 3.71 -2.55 8.02
N THR A 277 3.18 -2.70 6.81
CA THR A 277 3.99 -2.60 5.58
C THR A 277 4.67 -1.23 5.43
N PRO A 278 3.96 -0.09 5.52
CA PRO A 278 4.58 1.24 5.50
C PRO A 278 5.62 1.48 6.61
N LEU A 279 5.44 0.87 7.79
CA LEU A 279 6.41 0.94 8.89
C LEU A 279 7.69 0.13 8.57
N LEU A 280 7.53 -1.05 7.99
CA LEU A 280 8.64 -1.95 7.66
C LEU A 280 9.43 -1.48 6.44
N ASN A 281 8.81 -0.77 5.50
CA ASN A 281 9.46 -0.28 4.27
C ASN A 281 10.76 0.49 4.56
N PRO A 282 10.78 1.51 5.46
CA PRO A 282 12.01 2.16 5.86
C PRO A 282 13.06 1.23 6.42
N LEU A 283 12.70 0.32 7.31
CA LEU A 283 13.65 -0.61 7.95
C LEU A 283 14.27 -1.55 6.92
N ILE A 284 13.44 -2.09 6.03
CA ILE A 284 13.86 -3.03 4.99
C ILE A 284 14.79 -2.35 4.00
N TYR A 285 14.44 -1.16 3.50
CA TYR A 285 15.24 -0.47 2.48
C TYR A 285 16.45 0.28 3.02
N THR A 286 16.48 0.68 4.30
CA THR A 286 17.63 1.38 4.91
C THR A 286 18.63 0.42 5.58
N LEU A 287 18.17 -0.53 6.41
CA LEU A 287 19.07 -1.38 7.19
C LEU A 287 19.78 -2.43 6.34
N ARG A 288 19.12 -2.92 5.29
CA ARG A 288 19.68 -3.96 4.40
C ARG A 288 20.45 -3.38 3.22
N ASN A 289 20.41 -2.07 3.01
CA ASN A 289 21.09 -1.41 1.90
C ASN A 289 22.29 -0.58 2.40
N ILE A 290 23.50 -1.05 2.08
CA ILE A 290 24.76 -0.38 2.44
C ILE A 290 24.87 1.03 1.87
N GLU A 291 24.41 1.25 0.64
CA GLU A 291 24.49 2.57 0.00
C GLU A 291 23.57 3.57 0.71
N MET A 292 22.36 3.13 1.08
CA MET A 292 21.42 3.93 1.85
C MET A 292 21.97 4.24 3.24
N LYS A 293 22.47 3.23 3.94
CA LYS A 293 23.09 3.39 5.27
C LYS A 293 24.26 4.37 5.26
N ASN A 294 25.11 4.29 4.24
CA ASN A 294 26.24 5.21 4.07
C ASN A 294 25.75 6.63 3.76
N ALA A 295 24.78 6.79 2.86
CA ALA A 295 24.20 8.09 2.54
C ALA A 295 23.57 8.76 3.77
N MET A 296 22.82 8.02 4.60
CA MET A 296 22.25 8.54 5.83
C MET A 296 23.33 8.99 6.83
N ARG A 297 24.42 8.21 6.97
CA ARG A 297 25.56 8.58 7.82
C ARG A 297 26.24 9.87 7.38
N GLU A 298 26.40 10.08 6.07
CA GLU A 298 27.02 11.30 5.54
C GLU A 298 26.13 12.55 5.74
N ILE A 299 24.81 12.39 5.83
CA ILE A 299 23.90 13.51 6.12
C ILE A 299 23.91 13.89 7.61
N TRP A 300 24.24 12.95 8.49
CA TRP A 300 24.32 13.16 9.95
C TRP A 300 25.72 13.54 10.45
N LYS A 301 26.70 13.68 9.55
CA LYS A 301 27.99 14.30 9.84
C LYS A 301 27.89 15.81 9.65
#